data_AF-A0A3A8WHF8-F1
#
_entry.id   AF-A0A3A8WHF8-F1
#
_cell.length_a   1.000
_cell.length_b   1.000
_cell.length_c   1.000
_cell.angle_alpha   90.00
_cell.angle_beta   90.00
_cell.angle_gamma   90.00
#
_symmetry.space_group_name_H-M   'P 1'
#
loop_
_entity.id
_entity.type
_entity.pdbx_description
1 polymer ?
#
loop_
_entity_poly.entity_id
_entity_poly.type
_entity_poly.pdbx_seq_one_letter_code
_entity_poly.pdbx_strand_id
1 'polypeptide(L)'
;MTAVMALALLISKILDKARELSAKFFEKEMVQPITEPSENITTKIIPQTDRLPKQEHSFLKESAVDLSTQQRELQPKTQTTEQETQKIPPKPVMSAEAAAYPKLLKIYKKLNRQNGIIFDAERERNELELERDSLKGLAKLTKKGEMQSRIDRKNEEIDLLKVGLSEIVKRYGFQTVHDFYKVFATAKTANADYQVKADKWEEKYGKKVQKREESIYRQL
;
A
#
# COMPACT_ATOMS: atom_id res chain seq x y z
N MET A 1 -30.50 27.46 19.56
CA MET A 1 -29.19 26.77 19.49
C MET A 1 -28.11 27.76 19.88
N THR A 2 -27.12 27.35 20.68
CA THR A 2 -25.95 28.19 20.95
C THR A 2 -24.98 28.12 19.76
N ALA A 3 -24.11 29.12 19.59
CA ALA A 3 -23.11 29.12 18.52
C ALA A 3 -22.18 27.88 18.57
N VAL A 4 -21.88 27.40 19.78
CA VAL A 4 -21.08 26.18 20.01
C VAL A 4 -21.79 24.94 19.48
N MET A 5 -23.08 24.78 19.75
CA MET A 5 -23.85 23.64 19.22
C MET A 5 -23.93 23.66 17.69
N ALA A 6 -24.09 24.86 17.10
CA ALA A 6 -24.13 24.99 15.64
C ALA A 6 -22.79 24.59 14.99
N LEU A 7 -21.67 24.99 15.60
CA LEU A 7 -20.33 24.61 15.14
C LEU A 7 -20.09 23.10 15.27
N ALA A 8 -20.44 22.50 16.41
CA ALA A 8 -20.31 21.05 16.62
C ALA A 8 -21.13 20.24 15.60
N LEU A 9 -22.37 20.66 15.32
CA LEU A 9 -23.21 20.02 14.29
C LEU A 9 -22.61 20.15 12.88
N LEU A 10 -22.00 21.30 12.56
CA LEU A 10 -21.31 21.50 11.29
C LEU A 10 -20.11 20.54 11.16
N ILE A 11 -19.29 20.44 12.22
CA ILE A 11 -18.13 19.55 12.26
C ILE A 11 -18.57 18.11 12.05
N SER A 12 -19.60 17.64 12.76
CA SER A 12 -20.14 16.28 12.57
C SER A 12 -20.59 16.04 11.13
N LYS A 13 -21.27 16.99 10.48
CA LYS A 13 -21.66 16.85 9.07
C LYS A 13 -20.48 16.78 8.12
N ILE A 14 -19.43 17.58 8.36
CA ILE A 14 -18.20 17.56 7.54
C ILE A 14 -17.51 16.21 7.69
N LEU A 15 -17.39 15.71 8.91
CA LEU A 15 -16.83 14.40 9.22
C LEU A 15 -17.61 13.31 8.46
N ASP A 16 -18.94 13.32 8.52
CA ASP A 16 -19.80 12.33 7.83
C ASP A 16 -19.55 12.29 6.34
N LYS A 17 -19.44 13.47 5.72
CA LYS A 17 -19.15 13.60 4.29
C LYS A 17 -17.74 13.13 3.95
N ALA A 18 -16.75 13.41 4.79
CA ALA A 18 -15.40 12.89 4.62
C ALA A 18 -15.38 11.36 4.64
N ARG A 19 -16.14 10.73 5.55
CA ARG A 19 -16.30 9.27 5.59
C ARG A 19 -16.98 8.73 4.35
N GLU A 20 -18.09 9.33 3.91
CA GLU A 20 -18.79 8.92 2.69
C GLU A 20 -17.85 8.96 1.47
N LEU A 21 -17.03 10.01 1.37
CA LEU A 21 -16.03 10.14 0.32
C LEU A 21 -14.96 9.04 0.43
N SER A 22 -14.47 8.78 1.64
CA SER A 22 -13.47 7.75 1.89
C SER A 22 -13.97 6.36 1.49
N ALA A 23 -15.20 6.00 1.85
CA ALA A 23 -15.81 4.72 1.48
C ALA A 23 -15.88 4.52 -0.04
N LYS A 24 -16.25 5.57 -0.79
CA LYS A 24 -16.30 5.53 -2.27
C LYS A 24 -14.91 5.38 -2.91
N PHE A 25 -13.87 5.96 -2.30
CA PHE A 25 -12.50 5.75 -2.76
C PHE A 25 -12.02 4.31 -2.48
N PHE A 26 -12.44 3.72 -1.36
CA PHE A 26 -12.01 2.37 -0.97
C PHE A 26 -12.74 1.24 -1.68
N GLU A 27 -14.05 1.35 -1.94
CA GLU A 27 -14.78 0.34 -2.73
C GLU A 27 -14.20 0.21 -4.14
N LYS A 28 -13.79 1.31 -4.78
CA LYS A 28 -13.16 1.28 -6.10
C LYS A 28 -11.79 0.57 -6.11
N GLU A 29 -11.05 0.57 -5.00
CA GLU A 29 -9.83 -0.22 -4.83
C GLU A 29 -10.10 -1.71 -4.50
N MET A 30 -11.34 -2.10 -4.14
CA MET A 30 -11.70 -3.48 -3.78
C MET A 30 -12.02 -4.39 -4.97
N VAL A 31 -12.22 -3.86 -6.19
CA VAL A 31 -12.74 -4.63 -7.33
C VAL A 31 -11.66 -5.42 -8.11
N GLN A 32 -10.41 -5.49 -7.63
CA GLN A 32 -9.43 -6.46 -8.16
C GLN A 32 -9.27 -7.64 -7.19
N PRO A 33 -9.90 -8.80 -7.45
CA PRO A 33 -9.72 -9.98 -6.63
C PRO A 33 -8.35 -10.59 -6.95
N ILE A 34 -7.40 -10.44 -6.02
CA ILE A 34 -6.28 -11.39 -5.92
C ILE A 34 -6.78 -12.49 -4.99
N THR A 35 -7.21 -13.59 -5.57
CA THR A 35 -7.56 -14.82 -4.87
C THR A 35 -6.30 -15.36 -4.19
N GLU A 36 -6.27 -15.45 -2.86
CA GLU A 36 -5.28 -16.25 -2.12
C GLU A 36 -6.00 -17.14 -1.08
N PRO A 37 -5.55 -18.40 -0.90
CA PRO A 37 -6.07 -19.31 0.11
C PRO A 37 -5.56 -18.94 1.51
N SER A 38 -6.39 -19.18 2.52
CA SER A 38 -6.08 -18.95 3.92
C SER A 38 -5.03 -19.92 4.44
N GLU A 39 -3.87 -19.43 4.86
CA GLU A 39 -2.94 -20.20 5.69
C GLU A 39 -2.89 -19.63 7.11
N ASN A 40 -3.29 -20.49 8.04
CA ASN A 40 -3.26 -20.29 9.48
C ASN A 40 -1.83 -20.50 10.00
N ILE A 41 -1.19 -19.45 10.51
CA ILE A 41 0.12 -19.60 11.16
C ILE A 41 -0.08 -20.02 12.61
N THR A 42 0.12 -21.32 12.87
CA THR A 42 0.30 -21.86 14.22
C THR A 42 1.73 -21.57 14.68
N THR A 43 1.85 -20.89 15.83
CA THR A 43 3.08 -20.57 16.54
C THR A 43 3.81 -21.84 17.00
N LYS A 44 5.08 -22.02 16.62
CA LYS A 44 6.03 -22.87 17.36
C LYS A 44 7.42 -22.22 17.36
N ILE A 45 7.87 -21.93 18.57
CA ILE A 45 9.11 -21.25 18.96
C ILE A 45 10.30 -22.22 18.83
N ILE A 46 11.43 -21.77 18.28
CA ILE A 46 12.76 -22.40 18.47
C ILE A 46 13.82 -21.28 18.65
N PRO A 47 14.77 -21.38 19.60
CA PRO A 47 15.71 -20.31 19.96
C PRO A 47 16.98 -20.27 19.10
N GLN A 48 17.62 -19.10 19.09
CA GLN A 48 18.92 -18.83 18.46
C GLN A 48 20.10 -19.56 19.12
N THR A 49 21.15 -19.84 18.35
CA THR A 49 22.54 -19.85 18.86
C THR A 49 23.55 -19.58 17.74
N ASP A 50 24.60 -18.86 18.14
CA ASP A 50 25.80 -18.39 17.42
C ASP A 50 26.53 -19.39 16.51
N ARG A 51 27.18 -18.86 15.46
CA ARG A 51 28.64 -18.92 15.23
C ARG A 51 29.06 -18.25 13.90
N LEU A 52 29.99 -17.29 13.98
CA LEU A 52 30.85 -16.80 12.89
C LEU A 52 32.06 -17.76 12.71
N PRO A 53 32.75 -17.81 11.55
CA PRO A 53 33.91 -16.90 11.37
C PRO A 53 34.20 -16.41 9.91
N LYS A 54 34.59 -15.13 9.85
CA LYS A 54 35.72 -14.48 9.13
C LYS A 54 36.42 -15.20 7.94
N GLN A 55 36.53 -14.51 6.80
CA GLN A 55 37.81 -14.38 6.06
C GLN A 55 37.82 -13.14 5.13
N GLU A 56 38.85 -12.31 5.27
CA GLU A 56 39.30 -11.22 4.38
C GLU A 56 40.45 -11.70 3.50
N HIS A 57 40.62 -11.07 2.33
CA HIS A 57 41.85 -10.48 1.75
C HIS A 57 41.76 -10.42 0.21
N SER A 58 41.63 -9.20 -0.35
CA SER A 58 42.72 -8.48 -1.08
C SER A 58 42.66 -8.74 -2.61
N PHE A 59 42.91 -7.85 -3.57
CA PHE A 59 43.77 -6.67 -3.69
C PHE A 59 43.20 -5.66 -4.72
N LEU A 60 43.72 -4.43 -4.66
CA LEU A 60 43.39 -3.21 -5.41
C LEU A 60 44.24 -3.04 -6.71
N LYS A 61 43.68 -2.33 -7.71
CA LYS A 61 44.30 -1.32 -8.64
C LYS A 61 45.39 -1.83 -9.63
N GLU A 62 45.74 -1.23 -10.79
CA GLU A 62 45.54 0.07 -11.46
C GLU A 62 46.10 -0.01 -12.91
N SER A 63 45.70 0.94 -13.78
CA SER A 63 46.43 1.50 -14.95
C SER A 63 46.70 0.64 -16.21
N ALA A 64 46.91 1.16 -17.42
CA ALA A 64 46.56 2.36 -18.20
C ALA A 64 47.42 2.30 -19.49
N VAL A 65 46.83 2.60 -20.66
CA VAL A 65 47.44 3.07 -21.94
C VAL A 65 48.41 2.14 -22.71
N ASP A 66 48.09 1.79 -23.97
CA ASP A 66 48.65 2.44 -25.19
C ASP A 66 48.10 1.85 -26.52
N LEU A 67 48.13 2.71 -27.54
CA LEU A 67 47.61 2.69 -28.92
C LEU A 67 48.12 1.54 -29.84
N SER A 68 47.35 1.24 -30.91
CA SER A 68 47.79 1.42 -32.33
C SER A 68 46.96 0.63 -33.37
N THR A 69 46.27 1.38 -34.25
CA THR A 69 46.18 1.25 -35.74
C THR A 69 45.62 -0.03 -36.39
N GLN A 70 44.49 0.05 -37.12
CA GLN A 70 44.44 0.31 -38.58
C GLN A 70 43.05 0.02 -39.18
N GLN A 71 42.60 0.92 -40.04
CA GLN A 71 41.37 0.86 -40.84
C GLN A 71 41.33 -0.33 -41.82
N ARG A 72 40.14 -0.88 -42.06
CA ARG A 72 39.71 -1.25 -43.42
C ARG A 72 38.19 -1.21 -43.55
N GLU A 73 37.72 -0.25 -44.35
CA GLU A 73 36.39 -0.22 -44.93
C GLU A 73 36.14 -1.48 -45.76
N LEU A 74 35.00 -2.14 -45.55
CA LEU A 74 34.26 -2.82 -46.60
C LEU A 74 32.77 -2.77 -46.23
N GLN A 75 32.06 -1.81 -46.84
CA GLN A 75 30.64 -1.97 -47.11
C GLN A 75 30.44 -3.19 -48.01
N PRO A 76 29.37 -3.97 -47.80
CA PRO A 76 28.53 -4.31 -48.93
C PRO A 76 27.09 -3.89 -48.67
N LYS A 77 26.61 -3.08 -49.60
CA LYS A 77 25.21 -2.74 -49.81
C LYS A 77 24.50 -4.00 -50.34
N THR A 78 23.53 -4.52 -49.58
CA THR A 78 22.50 -5.45 -50.09
C THR A 78 21.21 -5.08 -49.37
N GLN A 79 20.43 -4.18 -49.97
CA GLN A 79 19.16 -4.50 -50.62
C GLN A 79 18.18 -5.24 -49.70
N THR A 80 17.20 -4.44 -49.27
CA THR A 80 15.86 -4.79 -48.81
C THR A 80 15.39 -6.18 -49.25
N THR A 81 15.13 -7.04 -48.27
CA THR A 81 14.09 -8.07 -48.39
C THR A 81 13.28 -8.00 -47.11
N GLU A 82 12.06 -7.50 -47.25
CA GLU A 82 11.00 -7.51 -46.25
C GLU A 82 10.69 -8.96 -45.86
N GLN A 83 11.14 -9.38 -44.67
CA GLN A 83 10.41 -10.38 -43.88
C GLN A 83 10.37 -9.89 -42.44
N GLU A 84 9.27 -9.19 -42.16
CA GLU A 84 8.89 -8.59 -40.90
C GLU A 84 8.64 -9.66 -39.82
N THR A 85 9.68 -10.35 -39.35
CA THR A 85 9.64 -10.92 -38.00
C THR A 85 9.86 -9.78 -37.04
N GLN A 86 8.79 -9.03 -36.71
CA GLN A 86 8.80 -8.09 -35.58
C GLN A 86 9.35 -8.84 -34.37
N LYS A 87 10.60 -8.57 -33.98
CA LYS A 87 11.18 -9.13 -32.75
C LYS A 87 10.32 -8.61 -31.61
N ILE A 88 9.53 -9.50 -31.02
CA ILE A 88 8.64 -9.17 -29.91
C ILE A 88 9.53 -8.69 -28.76
N PRO A 89 9.32 -7.47 -28.22
CA PRO A 89 10.12 -6.99 -27.09
C PRO A 89 9.87 -7.87 -25.85
N PRO A 90 10.83 -7.96 -24.92
CA PRO A 90 10.64 -8.72 -23.68
C PRO A 90 9.44 -8.19 -22.89
N LYS A 91 8.78 -9.09 -22.14
CA LYS A 91 7.70 -8.70 -21.22
C LYS A 91 8.22 -7.69 -20.19
N PRO A 92 7.41 -6.69 -19.80
CA PRO A 92 7.75 -5.80 -18.70
C PRO A 92 8.07 -6.62 -17.44
N VAL A 93 9.14 -6.22 -16.75
CA VAL A 93 9.56 -6.86 -15.50
C VAL A 93 9.07 -6.01 -14.33
N MET A 94 8.51 -6.67 -13.32
CA MET A 94 8.03 -6.01 -12.11
C MET A 94 9.22 -5.57 -11.24
N SER A 95 9.21 -4.32 -10.79
CA SER A 95 10.22 -3.83 -9.84
C SER A 95 9.99 -4.42 -8.45
N ALA A 96 11.00 -4.35 -7.56
CA ALA A 96 10.87 -4.81 -6.18
C ALA A 96 9.75 -4.06 -5.43
N GLU A 97 9.59 -2.76 -5.68
CA GLU A 97 8.55 -1.90 -5.11
C GLU A 97 7.17 -2.30 -5.61
N ALA A 98 7.02 -2.55 -6.91
CA ALA A 98 5.77 -3.03 -7.49
C ALA A 98 5.37 -4.41 -6.91
N ALA A 99 6.33 -5.31 -6.77
CA ALA A 99 6.11 -6.64 -6.17
C ALA A 99 5.75 -6.59 -4.68
N ALA A 100 6.18 -5.55 -3.96
CA ALA A 100 5.83 -5.35 -2.55
C ALA A 100 4.39 -4.83 -2.35
N TYR A 101 3.78 -4.22 -3.37
CA TYR A 101 2.48 -3.53 -3.26
C TYR A 101 1.35 -4.40 -2.67
N PRO A 102 1.13 -5.67 -3.09
CA PRO A 102 0.03 -6.47 -2.55
C PRO A 102 0.12 -6.70 -1.03
N LYS A 103 1.33 -6.89 -0.50
CA LYS A 103 1.56 -7.04 0.94
C LYS A 103 1.28 -5.73 1.69
N LEU A 104 1.75 -4.61 1.14
CA LEU A 104 1.55 -3.29 1.73
C LEU A 104 0.07 -2.86 1.69
N LEU A 105 -0.66 -3.24 0.64
CA LEU A 105 -2.11 -3.01 0.52
C LEU A 105 -2.89 -3.70 1.64
N LYS A 106 -2.49 -4.91 2.05
CA LYS A 106 -3.11 -5.61 3.20
C LYS A 106 -2.94 -4.80 4.50
N ILE A 107 -1.78 -4.16 4.70
CA ILE A 107 -1.51 -3.31 5.87
C ILE A 107 -2.36 -2.02 5.79
N TYR A 108 -2.40 -1.39 4.61
CA TYR A 108 -3.21 -0.19 4.37
C TYR A 108 -4.69 -0.42 4.70
N LYS A 109 -5.26 -1.55 4.28
CA LYS A 109 -6.65 -1.94 4.59
C LYS A 109 -6.88 -2.07 6.09
N LYS A 110 -5.94 -2.65 6.84
CA LYS A 110 -6.02 -2.76 8.31
C LYS A 110 -5.99 -1.39 8.99
N LEU A 111 -5.10 -0.50 8.56
CA LEU A 111 -5.03 0.88 9.05
C LEU A 111 -6.33 1.63 8.81
N ASN A 112 -6.90 1.54 7.60
CA ASN A 112 -8.15 2.22 7.29
C ASN A 112 -9.34 1.67 8.10
N ARG A 113 -9.39 0.36 8.33
CA ARG A 113 -10.40 -0.23 9.21
C ARG A 113 -10.30 0.33 10.63
N GLN A 114 -9.07 0.43 11.17
CA GLN A 114 -8.83 1.02 12.49
C GLN A 114 -9.23 2.50 12.54
N ASN A 115 -8.88 3.29 11.52
CA ASN A 115 -9.32 4.69 11.40
C ASN A 115 -10.84 4.80 11.36
N GLY A 116 -11.52 3.88 10.69
CA GLY A 116 -12.98 3.79 10.68
C GLY A 116 -13.55 3.66 12.09
N ILE A 117 -13.01 2.74 12.90
CA ILE A 117 -13.43 2.51 14.28
C ILE A 117 -13.16 3.74 15.17
N ILE A 118 -11.97 4.36 15.03
CA ILE A 118 -11.62 5.58 15.78
C ILE A 118 -12.65 6.69 15.49
N PHE A 119 -12.97 6.89 14.22
CA PHE A 119 -13.93 7.92 13.84
C PHE A 119 -15.32 7.64 14.43
N ASP A 120 -15.79 6.38 14.43
CA ASP A 120 -17.07 6.02 15.05
C ASP A 120 -17.07 6.35 16.54
N ALA A 121 -16.01 5.98 17.25
CA ALA A 121 -15.85 6.30 18.67
C ALA A 121 -15.80 7.82 18.92
N GLU A 122 -15.09 8.59 18.09
CA GLU A 122 -15.02 10.05 18.17
C GLU A 122 -16.39 10.69 17.93
N ARG A 123 -17.17 10.17 16.99
CA ARG A 123 -18.55 10.62 16.75
C ARG A 123 -19.44 10.35 17.96
N GLU A 124 -19.44 9.13 18.49
CA GLU A 124 -20.22 8.77 19.68
C GLU A 124 -19.85 9.67 20.88
N ARG A 125 -18.57 9.94 21.07
CA ARG A 125 -18.11 10.89 22.10
C ARG A 125 -18.68 12.28 21.88
N ASN A 126 -18.66 12.80 20.65
CA ASN A 126 -19.22 14.11 20.33
C ASN A 126 -20.75 14.16 20.58
N GLU A 127 -21.46 13.07 20.30
CA GLU A 127 -22.90 12.95 20.59
C GLU A 127 -23.18 13.02 22.11
N LEU A 128 -22.36 12.34 22.92
CA LEU A 128 -22.45 12.42 24.38
C LEU A 128 -22.18 13.83 24.92
N GLU A 129 -21.21 14.55 24.33
CA GLU A 129 -20.93 15.95 24.69
C GLU A 129 -22.11 16.85 24.37
N LEU A 130 -22.72 16.69 23.20
CA LEU A 130 -23.92 17.44 22.80
C LEU A 130 -25.10 17.13 23.73
N GLU A 131 -25.33 15.86 24.07
CA GLU A 131 -26.40 15.48 25.00
C GLU A 131 -26.16 16.09 26.39
N ARG A 132 -24.93 16.01 26.91
CA ARG A 132 -24.51 16.64 28.18
C ARG A 132 -24.76 18.14 28.18
N ASP A 133 -24.38 18.84 27.11
CA ASP A 133 -24.56 20.28 26.97
C ASP A 133 -26.04 20.68 26.83
N SER A 134 -26.87 19.79 26.30
CA SER A 134 -28.31 20.00 26.16
C SER A 134 -29.09 19.81 27.46
N LEU A 135 -28.48 19.22 28.51
CA LEU A 135 -29.13 18.98 29.80
C LEU A 135 -29.57 20.29 30.47
N LYS A 136 -30.81 20.30 30.98
CA LYS A 136 -31.42 21.46 31.67
C LYS A 136 -32.07 21.05 32.99
N GLY A 137 -32.28 22.03 33.88
CA GLY A 137 -32.99 21.84 35.15
C GLY A 137 -32.41 20.72 36.01
N LEU A 138 -33.29 19.92 36.61
CA LEU A 138 -32.91 18.80 37.49
C LEU A 138 -32.06 17.74 36.78
N ALA A 139 -32.28 17.49 35.48
CA ALA A 139 -31.51 16.51 34.71
C ALA A 139 -30.02 16.89 34.63
N LYS A 140 -29.69 18.19 34.60
CA LYS A 140 -28.31 18.67 34.64
C LYS A 140 -27.65 18.38 35.99
N LEU A 141 -28.40 18.36 37.09
CA LEU A 141 -27.84 18.06 38.41
C LEU A 141 -27.62 16.56 38.60
N THR A 142 -28.57 15.73 38.15
CA THR A 142 -28.54 14.29 38.39
C THR A 142 -27.72 13.50 37.36
N LYS A 143 -27.74 13.89 36.07
CA LYS A 143 -27.10 13.12 35.00
C LYS A 143 -25.73 13.63 34.56
N LYS A 144 -25.32 14.84 34.96
CA LYS A 144 -24.06 15.43 34.47
C LYS A 144 -22.82 14.57 34.80
N GLY A 145 -22.75 14.01 36.01
CA GLY A 145 -21.62 13.17 36.42
C GLY A 145 -21.55 11.84 35.65
N GLU A 146 -22.71 11.23 35.41
CA GLU A 146 -22.82 10.02 34.58
C GLU A 146 -22.36 10.29 33.14
N MET A 147 -22.84 11.37 32.53
CA MET A 147 -22.46 11.74 31.16
C MET A 147 -20.97 12.05 31.05
N GLN A 148 -20.40 12.75 32.04
CA GLN A 148 -18.96 13.00 32.06
C GLN A 148 -18.17 11.69 32.14
N SER A 149 -18.59 10.75 33.00
CA SER A 149 -17.94 9.45 33.12
C SER A 149 -18.00 8.64 31.82
N ARG A 150 -19.09 8.73 31.06
CA ARG A 150 -19.23 8.08 29.73
C ARG A 150 -18.29 8.71 28.70
N ILE A 151 -18.17 10.04 28.70
CA ILE A 151 -17.24 10.79 27.84
C ILE A 151 -15.80 10.41 28.16
N ASP A 152 -15.42 10.37 29.44
CA ASP A 152 -14.05 10.05 29.86
C ASP A 152 -13.66 8.62 29.43
N ARG A 153 -14.54 7.64 29.64
CA ARG A 153 -14.34 6.25 29.16
C ARG A 153 -14.19 6.18 27.63
N LYS A 154 -14.99 6.97 26.90
CA LYS A 154 -14.87 7.02 25.43
C LYS A 154 -13.55 7.65 24.99
N ASN A 155 -13.04 8.66 25.71
CA ASN A 155 -11.72 9.22 25.43
C ASN A 155 -10.60 8.19 25.66
N GLU A 156 -10.66 7.43 26.76
CA GLU A 156 -9.72 6.33 27.02
C GLU A 156 -9.75 5.26 25.90
N GLU A 157 -10.95 4.89 25.45
CA GLU A 157 -11.13 3.98 24.31
C GLU A 157 -10.48 4.53 23.03
N ILE A 158 -10.73 5.80 22.70
CA ILE A 158 -10.15 6.47 21.52
C ILE A 158 -8.63 6.50 21.59
N ASP A 159 -8.05 6.79 22.76
CA ASP A 159 -6.60 6.84 22.95
C ASP A 159 -5.96 5.46 22.72
N LEU A 160 -6.56 4.39 23.25
CA LEU A 160 -6.13 3.01 22.99
C LEU A 160 -6.24 2.65 21.50
N LEU A 161 -7.34 3.03 20.85
CA LEU A 161 -7.53 2.79 19.43
C LEU A 161 -6.48 3.52 18.57
N LYS A 162 -6.10 4.75 18.95
CA LYS A 162 -5.04 5.53 18.30
C LYS A 162 -3.66 4.90 18.48
N VAL A 163 -3.35 4.38 19.67
CA VAL A 163 -2.14 3.58 19.90
C VAL A 163 -2.11 2.35 18.99
N GLY A 164 -3.27 1.71 18.79
CA GLY A 164 -3.44 0.58 17.88
C GLY A 164 -3.00 0.84 16.43
N LEU A 165 -3.10 2.08 15.92
CA LEU A 165 -2.58 2.43 14.58
C LEU A 165 -1.07 2.25 14.49
N SER A 166 -0.34 2.70 15.52
CA SER A 166 1.12 2.54 15.58
C SER A 166 1.49 1.06 15.70
N GLU A 167 0.75 0.29 16.49
CA GLU A 167 0.99 -1.15 16.63
C GLU A 167 0.79 -1.92 15.32
N ILE A 168 -0.22 -1.56 14.52
CA ILE A 168 -0.46 -2.19 13.22
C ILE A 168 0.80 -2.12 12.37
N VAL A 169 1.37 -0.92 12.17
CA VAL A 169 2.53 -0.74 11.28
C VAL A 169 3.83 -1.32 11.87
N LYS A 170 4.00 -1.27 13.19
CA LYS A 170 5.16 -1.87 13.89
C LYS A 170 5.24 -3.38 13.70
N ARG A 171 4.11 -4.09 13.70
CA ARG A 171 4.05 -5.53 13.42
C ARG A 171 4.57 -5.90 12.03
N TYR A 172 4.65 -4.93 11.12
CA TYR A 172 5.18 -5.08 9.77
C TYR A 172 6.54 -4.41 9.57
N GLY A 173 7.23 -4.04 10.65
CA GLY A 173 8.59 -3.49 10.61
C GLY A 173 8.69 -1.99 10.33
N PHE A 174 7.57 -1.26 10.37
CA PHE A 174 7.58 0.20 10.22
C PHE A 174 7.59 0.89 11.59
N GLN A 175 8.50 1.84 11.78
CA GLN A 175 8.59 2.60 13.02
C GLN A 175 7.37 3.50 13.24
N THR A 176 6.90 4.13 12.16
CA THR A 176 5.76 5.05 12.18
C THR A 176 4.78 4.79 11.05
N VAL A 177 3.54 5.26 11.22
CA VAL A 177 2.50 5.21 10.18
C VAL A 177 2.93 6.03 8.96
N HIS A 178 3.68 7.12 9.17
CA HIS A 178 4.23 7.95 8.11
C HIS A 178 5.26 7.21 7.24
N ASP A 179 6.18 6.46 7.86
CA ASP A 179 7.17 5.67 7.13
C ASP A 179 6.51 4.59 6.28
N PHE A 180 5.48 3.94 6.83
CA PHE A 180 4.63 3.03 6.06
C PHE A 180 4.03 3.72 4.83
N TYR A 181 3.42 4.90 5.00
CA TYR A 181 2.76 5.60 3.90
C TYR A 181 3.72 6.02 2.79
N LYS A 182 4.95 6.41 3.13
CA LYS A 182 5.99 6.70 2.12
C LYS A 182 6.26 5.47 1.25
N VAL A 183 6.54 4.32 1.87
CA VAL A 183 6.84 3.08 1.14
C VAL A 183 5.62 2.59 0.36
N PHE A 184 4.42 2.68 0.95
CA PHE A 184 3.17 2.33 0.29
C PHE A 184 2.92 3.18 -0.97
N ALA A 185 3.15 4.50 -0.90
CA ALA A 185 2.98 5.39 -2.04
C ALA A 185 3.94 5.03 -3.18
N THR A 186 5.22 4.80 -2.88
CA THR A 186 6.21 4.36 -3.88
C THR A 186 5.81 3.04 -4.53
N ALA A 187 5.43 2.04 -3.72
CA ALA A 187 5.00 0.73 -4.22
C ALA A 187 3.72 0.82 -5.07
N LYS A 188 2.75 1.66 -4.66
CA LYS A 188 1.51 1.90 -5.39
C LYS A 188 1.77 2.46 -6.77
N THR A 189 2.61 3.50 -6.87
CA THR A 189 2.99 4.11 -8.15
C THR A 189 3.75 3.12 -9.02
N ALA A 190 4.76 2.43 -8.47
CA ALA A 190 5.54 1.45 -9.23
C ALA A 190 4.67 0.30 -9.76
N ASN A 191 3.72 -0.19 -8.96
CA ASN A 191 2.76 -1.20 -9.41
C ASN A 191 1.84 -0.65 -10.50
N ALA A 192 1.29 0.55 -10.36
CA ALA A 192 0.45 1.17 -11.38
C ALA A 192 1.20 1.34 -12.72
N ASP A 193 2.45 1.80 -12.68
CA ASP A 193 3.30 1.95 -13.86
C ASP A 193 3.60 0.60 -14.53
N TYR A 194 3.85 -0.44 -13.72
CA TYR A 194 4.04 -1.79 -14.23
C TYR A 194 2.78 -2.32 -14.92
N GLN A 195 1.61 -2.18 -14.29
CA GLN A 195 0.32 -2.63 -14.85
C GLN A 195 0.07 -1.98 -16.21
N VAL A 196 0.24 -0.65 -16.32
CA VAL A 196 0.08 0.07 -17.59
C VAL A 196 1.03 -0.44 -18.67
N LYS A 197 2.29 -0.74 -18.33
CA LYS A 197 3.27 -1.29 -19.29
C LYS A 197 2.92 -2.72 -19.70
N ALA A 198 2.53 -3.55 -18.74
CA ALA A 198 2.15 -4.94 -18.94
C ALA A 198 0.92 -5.03 -19.86
N ASP A 199 -0.12 -4.24 -19.58
CA ASP A 199 -1.35 -4.20 -20.36
C ASP A 199 -1.09 -3.78 -21.81
N LYS A 200 -0.29 -2.72 -22.03
CA LYS A 200 0.10 -2.28 -23.38
C LYS A 200 0.90 -3.33 -24.14
N TRP A 201 1.78 -4.05 -23.44
CA TRP A 201 2.56 -5.13 -24.05
C TRP A 201 1.65 -6.30 -24.44
N GLU A 202 0.73 -6.68 -23.55
CA GLU A 202 -0.22 -7.77 -23.77
C GLU A 202 -1.19 -7.44 -24.92
N GLU A 203 -1.71 -6.22 -24.99
CA GLU A 203 -2.57 -5.76 -26.08
C GLU A 203 -1.87 -5.86 -27.45
N LYS A 204 -0.61 -5.43 -27.52
CA LYS A 204 0.14 -5.35 -28.78
C LYS A 204 0.76 -6.68 -29.21
N TYR A 205 1.17 -7.52 -28.25
CA TYR A 205 1.99 -8.70 -28.50
C TYR A 205 1.42 -10.01 -27.94
N GLY A 206 0.45 -9.99 -27.02
CA GLY A 206 -0.09 -11.18 -26.35
C GLY A 206 -0.56 -12.26 -27.32
N LYS A 207 -1.41 -11.90 -28.29
CA LYS A 207 -1.90 -12.83 -29.34
C LYS A 207 -0.78 -13.38 -30.23
N LYS A 208 0.24 -12.57 -30.52
CA LYS A 208 1.38 -12.97 -31.36
C LYS A 208 2.29 -13.97 -30.65
N VAL A 209 2.41 -13.86 -29.33
CA VAL A 209 3.16 -14.79 -28.48
C VAL A 209 2.42 -16.12 -28.35
N GLN A 210 1.12 -16.10 -28.05
CA GLN A 210 0.30 -17.32 -27.94
C GLN A 210 0.35 -18.16 -29.23
N LYS A 211 0.17 -17.54 -30.40
CA LYS A 211 0.23 -18.25 -31.69
C LYS A 211 1.61 -18.85 -31.98
N ARG A 212 2.69 -18.19 -31.54
CA ARG A 212 4.07 -18.71 -31.67
C ARG A 212 4.27 -19.89 -30.74
N GLU A 213 3.86 -19.80 -29.48
CA GLU A 213 3.96 -20.89 -28.50
C GLU A 213 3.20 -22.12 -28.99
N GLU A 214 1.94 -21.97 -29.42
CA GLU A 214 1.14 -23.06 -29.98
C GLU A 214 1.79 -23.71 -31.22
N SER A 215 2.46 -22.92 -32.06
CA SER A 215 3.16 -23.47 -33.23
C SER A 215 4.38 -24.31 -32.86
N ILE A 216 5.10 -23.94 -31.79
CA ILE A 216 6.24 -24.71 -31.29
C ILE A 216 5.75 -26.05 -30.70
N TYR A 217 4.67 -26.04 -29.92
CA TYR A 217 4.12 -27.26 -29.33
C TYR A 217 3.54 -28.24 -30.36
N ARG A 218 3.07 -27.78 -31.51
CA ARG A 218 2.58 -28.65 -32.60
C ARG A 218 3.70 -29.26 -33.45
N GLN A 219 4.93 -28.79 -33.30
CA GLN A 219 6.11 -29.26 -34.05
C GLN A 219 6.98 -30.26 -33.26
N LEU A 220 6.62 -30.52 -32.00
CA LEU A 220 7.17 -31.57 -31.14
C LEU A 220 6.29 -32.82 -31.19
#